data_AF-A0A534KXD6-F1
#
_entry.id   AF-A0A534KXD6-F1
#
_cell.length_a   1.000
_cell.length_b   1.000
_cell.length_c   1.000
_cell.angle_alpha   90.00
_cell.angle_beta   90.00
_cell.angle_gamma   90.00
#
_symmetry.space_group_name_H-M   'P 1'
#
loop_
_entity.id
_entity.type
_entity.pdbx_description
1 polymer ?
#
loop_
_entity_poly.entity_id
_entity_poly.type
_entity_poly.pdbx_seq_one_letter_code
_entity_poly.pdbx_strand_id
1 'polypeptide(L)'
;MGTIRDVRVDAVPGVVVQRWRSTEDGLFLRARGQPDEVRLVCVCGRSHWIVREDFGVGIASLLVTCHTCGTRGSFLMEGVTLPTP
;
A
#
# COMPACT_ATOMS: atom_id res chain seq x y z
N MET A 1 -11.16 -19.09 -4.87
CA MET A 1 -10.57 -18.29 -3.77
C MET A 1 -9.11 -18.08 -4.12
N GLY A 2 -8.76 -16.93 -4.68
CA GLY A 2 -7.35 -16.64 -4.99
C GLY A 2 -6.55 -16.57 -3.69
N THR A 3 -5.39 -17.22 -3.64
CA THR A 3 -4.50 -17.12 -2.49
C THR A 3 -3.92 -15.70 -2.46
N ILE A 4 -4.27 -14.91 -1.45
CA ILE A 4 -3.67 -13.59 -1.25
C ILE A 4 -2.20 -13.80 -0.91
N ARG A 5 -1.33 -13.18 -1.72
CA ARG A 5 0.12 -13.28 -1.55
C ARG A 5 0.63 -12.19 -0.61
N ASP A 6 1.55 -12.57 0.28
CA ASP A 6 2.30 -11.61 1.08
C ASP A 6 3.44 -10.99 0.27
N VAL A 7 3.53 -9.66 0.34
CA VAL A 7 4.57 -8.87 -0.31
C VAL A 7 5.24 -7.99 0.74
N ARG A 8 6.57 -8.03 0.83
CA ARG A 8 7.31 -7.21 1.78
C ARG A 8 7.39 -5.76 1.32
N VAL A 9 7.31 -4.84 2.29
CA VAL A 9 7.34 -3.39 2.05
C VAL A 9 8.61 -2.90 1.33
N ASP A 10 9.73 -3.59 1.50
CA ASP A 10 11.03 -3.27 0.91
C ASP A 10 11.31 -4.00 -0.41
N ALA A 11 10.50 -5.01 -0.75
CA ALA A 11 10.74 -5.88 -1.90
C ALA A 11 10.18 -5.32 -3.23
N VAL A 12 9.60 -4.11 -3.23
CA VAL A 12 8.85 -3.61 -4.39
C VAL A 12 9.16 -2.15 -4.72
N PRO A 13 10.33 -1.87 -5.32
CA PRO A 13 10.52 -0.59 -5.99
C PRO A 13 9.53 -0.46 -7.16
N GLY A 14 8.86 0.69 -7.25
CA GLY A 14 8.03 1.05 -8.40
C GLY A 14 6.60 0.47 -8.41
N VAL A 15 6.09 -0.03 -7.29
CA VAL A 15 4.65 -0.38 -7.19
C VAL A 15 3.80 0.86 -7.33
N VAL A 16 2.83 0.77 -8.24
CA VAL A 16 1.76 1.73 -8.43
C VAL A 16 0.47 1.09 -7.93
N VAL A 17 -0.08 1.63 -6.84
CA VAL A 17 -1.31 1.16 -6.20
C VAL A 17 -2.52 1.75 -6.93
N GLN A 18 -3.43 0.89 -7.36
CA GLN A 18 -4.70 1.31 -7.99
C GLN A 18 -5.84 1.33 -6.99
N ARG A 19 -5.77 0.47 -5.97
CA ARG A 19 -6.73 0.41 -4.87
C ARG A 19 -6.04 -0.18 -3.66
N TRP A 20 -6.45 0.26 -2.47
CA TRP A 20 -6.07 -0.36 -1.22
C TRP A 20 -7.29 -0.53 -0.32
N ARG A 21 -7.18 -1.45 0.64
CA ARG A 21 -8.13 -1.58 1.75
C ARG A 21 -7.39 -2.01 3.01
N SER A 22 -7.81 -1.46 4.15
CA SER A 22 -7.36 -1.92 5.46
C SER A 22 -8.44 -2.78 6.08
N THR A 23 -8.06 -3.94 6.62
CA THR A 23 -8.93 -4.78 7.45
C THR A 23 -8.18 -5.20 8.72
N GLU A 24 -8.84 -5.97 9.58
CA GLU A 24 -8.21 -6.56 10.77
C GLU A 24 -7.02 -7.46 10.42
N ASP A 25 -7.05 -8.11 9.25
CA ASP A 25 -5.99 -9.01 8.78
C ASP A 25 -4.76 -8.27 8.18
N GLY A 26 -4.89 -6.96 7.95
CA GLY A 26 -3.81 -6.09 7.50
C GLY A 26 -4.18 -5.17 6.34
N LEU A 27 -3.14 -4.65 5.68
CA LEU A 27 -3.28 -3.79 4.50
C LEU A 27 -3.16 -4.59 3.22
N PHE A 28 -4.16 -4.45 2.36
CA PHE A 28 -4.22 -5.13 1.08
C PHE A 28 -4.14 -4.12 -0.07
N LEU A 29 -3.34 -4.43 -1.08
CA LEU A 29 -3.05 -3.57 -2.21
C LEU A 29 -3.41 -4.29 -3.52
N ARG A 30 -4.07 -3.56 -4.42
CA ARG A 30 -4.15 -3.92 -5.83
C ARG A 30 -3.18 -3.03 -6.60
N ALA A 31 -2.18 -3.65 -7.23
CA ALA A 31 -1.11 -2.97 -7.95
C ALA A 31 -1.25 -3.09 -9.46
N ARG A 32 -0.80 -2.08 -10.20
CA ARG A 32 -0.77 -2.09 -11.66
C ARG A 32 0.06 -3.28 -12.17
N GLY A 33 -0.49 -4.03 -13.12
CA GLY A 33 0.17 -5.21 -13.68
C GLY A 33 0.10 -6.47 -12.80
N GLN A 34 -0.53 -6.39 -11.62
CA GLN A 34 -0.87 -7.58 -10.82
C GLN A 34 -2.38 -7.82 -10.84
N PRO A 35 -2.85 -9.00 -11.27
CA PRO A 35 -4.27 -9.28 -11.36
C PRO A 35 -4.90 -9.45 -9.97
N ASP A 36 -4.14 -10.02 -9.05
CA ASP A 36 -4.57 -10.36 -7.69
C ASP A 36 -4.20 -9.28 -6.68
N GLU A 37 -4.97 -9.27 -5.58
CA GLU A 37 -4.67 -8.46 -4.41
C GLU A 37 -3.53 -9.09 -3.60
N VAL A 38 -2.65 -8.25 -3.06
CA VAL A 38 -1.53 -8.66 -2.21
C VAL A 38 -1.65 -8.06 -0.82
N ARG A 39 -1.18 -8.79 0.20
CA ARG A 39 -1.10 -8.28 1.57
C ARG A 39 0.29 -7.71 1.84
N LEU A 40 0.34 -6.47 2.32
CA LEU A 40 1.59 -5.80 2.63
C LEU A 40 2.11 -6.25 3.99
N VAL A 41 3.34 -6.77 4.02
CA VAL A 41 4.01 -7.26 5.22
C VAL A 41 5.28 -6.44 5.48
N CYS A 42 5.47 -6.07 6.73
CA CYS A 42 6.64 -5.31 7.17
C CYS A 42 7.88 -6.21 7.23
N VAL A 43 9.06 -5.61 7.22
CA VAL A 43 10.33 -6.33 7.45
C VAL A 43 10.34 -7.09 8.78
N CYS A 44 9.62 -6.59 9.80
CA CYS A 44 9.45 -7.26 11.09
C CYS A 44 8.42 -8.43 11.09
N GLY A 45 7.83 -8.75 9.93
CA GLY A 45 6.88 -9.85 9.76
C GLY A 45 5.42 -9.51 10.10
N ARG A 46 5.11 -8.29 10.52
CA ARG A 46 3.72 -7.85 10.83
C ARG A 46 3.06 -7.12 9.66
N SER A 47 1.73 -7.13 9.60
CA SER A 47 0.91 -6.48 8.57
C SER A 47 0.01 -5.36 9.11
N HIS A 48 0.25 -4.86 10.32
CA HIS A 48 -0.52 -3.78 10.91
C HIS A 48 0.11 -2.41 10.58
N TRP A 49 -0.64 -1.58 9.86
CA TRP A 49 -0.16 -0.33 9.28
C TRP A 49 -1.04 0.85 9.69
N ILE A 50 -0.37 1.97 9.99
CA ILE A 50 -0.98 3.29 9.92
C ILE A 50 -0.90 3.72 8.46
N VAL A 51 -2.04 4.03 7.85
CA VAL A 51 -2.15 4.35 6.42
C VAL A 51 -2.57 5.79 6.24
N ARG A 52 -1.94 6.50 5.32
CA ARG A 52 -2.28 7.88 4.94
C ARG A 52 -2.20 8.03 3.44
N GLU A 53 -3.17 8.70 2.86
CA GLU A 53 -3.09 9.18 1.48
C GLU A 53 -2.51 10.59 1.50
N ASP A 54 -1.52 10.83 0.66
CA ASP A 54 -0.90 12.13 0.44
C ASP A 54 -1.17 12.57 -0.99
N PHE A 55 -1.85 13.71 -1.15
CA PHE A 55 -2.25 14.27 -2.43
C PHE A 55 -1.40 15.50 -2.74
N GLY A 56 -0.21 15.26 -3.29
CA GLY A 56 0.66 16.32 -3.77
C GLY A 56 0.21 16.86 -5.14
N VAL A 57 0.86 17.93 -5.59
CA VAL A 57 0.60 18.50 -6.93
C VAL A 57 0.93 17.47 -8.01
N GLY A 58 -0.11 16.91 -8.63
CA GLY A 58 0.00 15.98 -9.76
C GLY A 58 0.32 14.52 -9.40
N ILE A 59 0.52 14.18 -8.11
CA ILE A 59 0.84 12.82 -7.68
C ILE A 59 0.11 12.51 -6.38
N ALA A 60 -0.63 11.40 -6.36
CA ALA A 60 -1.17 10.81 -5.15
C ALA A 60 -0.24 9.69 -4.67
N SER A 61 0.02 9.63 -3.36
CA SER A 61 0.86 8.59 -2.74
C SER A 61 0.18 7.94 -1.55
N LEU A 62 0.38 6.64 -1.37
CA LEU A 62 -0.01 5.89 -0.18
C LEU A 62 1.20 5.77 0.74
N LEU A 63 1.13 6.44 1.89
CA LEU A 63 2.14 6.39 2.93
C LEU A 63 1.71 5.38 3.99
N VAL A 64 2.61 4.47 4.33
CA VAL A 64 2.36 3.45 5.35
C VAL A 64 3.44 3.50 6.42
N THR A 65 3.05 3.31 7.68
CA THR A 65 3.98 3.16 8.80
C THR A 65 3.58 1.94 9.62
N CYS A 66 4.53 1.02 9.84
CA CYS A 66 4.27 -0.18 10.63
C CYS A 66 4.02 0.24 12.09
N HIS A 67 2.88 -0.19 12.63
CA HIS A 67 2.47 0.19 14.00
C HIS A 67 3.44 -0.35 15.07
N THR A 68 4.19 -1.42 14.79
CA THR A 68 5.07 -2.07 15.77
C THR A 68 6.50 -1.55 15.73
N CYS A 69 7.13 -1.49 14.55
CA CYS A 69 8.55 -1.16 14.44
C CYS A 69 8.83 0.19 13.77
N GLY A 70 7.80 0.93 13.35
CA GLY A 70 7.95 2.25 12.75
C GLY A 70 8.49 2.27 11.32
N THR A 71 8.77 1.11 10.72
CA THR A 71 9.19 1.03 9.30
C THR A 71 8.17 1.72 8.40
N ARG A 72 8.66 2.54 7.46
CA ARG A 72 7.82 3.32 6.56
C ARG A 72 7.92 2.79 5.13
N GLY A 73 6.83 2.95 4.38
CA GLY A 73 6.77 2.71 2.95
C GLY A 73 6.00 3.83 2.26
N SER A 74 6.28 4.06 0.98
CA SER A 74 5.58 5.01 0.14
C SER A 74 5.34 4.37 -1.22
N PHE A 75 4.10 4.46 -1.71
CA PHE A 75 3.69 3.90 -3.00
C PHE A 75 2.97 4.97 -3.81
N LEU A 76 3.25 5.05 -5.10
CA LEU A 76 2.48 5.91 -6.00
C LEU A 76 1.06 5.35 -6.14
N MET A 77 0.08 6.22 -6.26
CA MET A 77 -1.31 5.85 -6.54
C MET A 77 -1.73 6.28 -7.94
N GLU A 78 -2.56 5.47 -8.59
CA GLU A 78 -3.14 5.73 -9.92
C GLU A 78 -4.67 5.68 -9.83
N GLY A 79 -5.35 6.45 -10.68
CA GLY A 79 -6.82 6.45 -10.74
C GLY A 79 -7.50 7.15 -9.58
N VAL A 80 -6.75 7.89 -8.76
CA VAL A 80 -7.28 8.74 -7.68
C VAL A 80 -7.58 10.11 -8.26
N THR A 81 -8.83 10.55 -8.15
CA THR A 81 -9.20 11.93 -8.47
C THR A 81 -8.58 12.84 -7.44
N LEU A 82 -7.57 13.62 -7.83
CA LEU A 82 -7.02 14.66 -6.96
C LEU A 82 -8.14 15.66 -6.64
N PRO A 83 -8.34 16.05 -5.38
CA PRO A 83 -9.27 17.12 -5.06
C PRO A 83 -8.82 18.38 -5.83
N THR A 84 -9.72 18.94 -6.63
CA THR A 84 -9.49 20.24 -7.27
C THR A 84 -9.38 21.31 -6.19
N PRO A 85 -8.40 22.24 -6.30
CA PRO A 85 -8.22 23.32 -5.34
C PRO A 85 -9.42 24.26 -5.27
#